data_AF-A0A0C3FNL3-F1
#
_entry.id   AF-A0A0C3FNL3-F1
#
_cell.length_a   1.000
_cell.length_b   1.000
_cell.length_c   1.000
_cell.angle_alpha   90.00
_cell.angle_beta   90.00
_cell.angle_gamma   90.00
#
_symmetry.space_group_name_H-M   'P 1'
#
loop_
_entity.id
_entity.type
_entity.pdbx_description
1 polymer ?
#
loop_
_entity_poly.entity_id
_entity_poly.type
_entity_poly.pdbx_seq_one_letter_code
_entity_poly.pdbx_strand_id
1 'polypeptide(L)'
;MSRETNSTTPCLFYTVGIVSHSDLVTGQNSHQICIVPTDLSWSRVTAVMGMLFEQKKLAISTFKNGVSFSTLKRKDTGANQQLSSLGMSTPSFSKAPMSRSRNTPLPYNCNVPTFDGRAPFRLPEYKDLQKLHTEITPGSAVIVLFTLGAYDLSDGGAMSYGVTCGVSLNIQSVVLIADPLKADSPIMSNFTSNTTFHLGVLSETDSSDSENESENVDDQAELM
;
A
#
# COMPACT_ATOMS: atom_id res chain seq x y z
N MET A 1 15.85 23.95 21.10
CA MET A 1 14.42 23.59 20.98
C MET A 1 14.30 22.09 21.10
N SER A 2 13.90 21.64 22.28
CA SER A 2 13.78 20.21 22.62
C SER A 2 12.51 19.67 21.95
N ARG A 3 12.66 18.66 21.09
CA ARG A 3 11.56 18.03 20.36
C ARG A 3 10.74 17.21 21.37
N GLU A 4 9.53 17.65 21.69
CA GLU A 4 8.58 16.89 22.49
C GLU A 4 8.30 15.55 21.81
N THR A 5 8.58 14.45 22.52
CA THR A 5 8.31 13.09 22.09
C THR A 5 6.81 12.84 22.20
N ASN A 6 6.06 13.26 21.19
CA ASN A 6 4.67 12.85 21.00
C ASN A 6 4.59 11.33 21.02
N SER A 7 3.69 10.79 21.85
CA SER A 7 3.32 9.38 21.95
C SER A 7 3.32 8.67 20.59
N THR A 8 4.41 7.95 20.27
CA THR A 8 4.64 7.31 18.97
C THR A 8 3.77 6.05 18.85
N THR A 9 2.48 6.24 18.58
CA THR A 9 1.66 5.14 18.07
C THR A 9 2.18 4.82 16.66
N PRO A 10 2.69 3.61 16.39
CA PRO A 10 3.21 3.30 15.07
C PRO A 10 2.06 3.39 14.05
N CYS A 11 2.28 4.08 12.93
CA CYS A 11 1.25 4.30 11.92
C CYS A 11 1.06 3.03 11.07
N LEU A 12 -0.20 2.60 10.91
CA LEU A 12 -0.56 1.45 10.09
C LEU A 12 -0.94 1.95 8.69
N PHE A 13 -0.24 1.44 7.67
CA PHE A 13 -0.48 1.72 6.27
C PHE A 13 -1.15 0.52 5.61
N TYR A 14 -1.77 0.76 4.46
CA TYR A 14 -2.20 -0.31 3.59
C TYR A 14 -1.91 0.03 2.13
N THR A 15 -1.72 -1.00 1.31
CA THR A 15 -1.68 -0.88 -0.14
C THR A 15 -2.41 -2.06 -0.76
N VAL A 16 -2.88 -1.87 -1.99
CA VAL A 16 -3.54 -2.92 -2.78
C VAL A 16 -2.59 -3.33 -3.90
N GLY A 17 -2.58 -4.62 -4.24
CA GLY A 17 -1.75 -5.12 -5.33
C GLY A 17 -2.02 -6.58 -5.69
N ILE A 18 -1.33 -7.04 -6.71
CA ILE A 18 -1.36 -8.43 -7.17
C ILE A 18 -0.15 -9.17 -6.61
N VAL A 19 -0.38 -10.36 -6.03
CA VAL A 19 0.69 -11.17 -5.45
C VAL A 19 1.62 -11.69 -6.55
N SER A 20 2.91 -11.37 -6.48
CA SER A 20 3.93 -11.98 -7.34
C SER A 20 4.60 -13.19 -6.68
N HIS A 21 4.68 -13.19 -5.35
CA HIS A 21 5.22 -14.29 -4.57
C HIS A 21 4.70 -14.23 -3.14
N SER A 22 4.42 -15.39 -2.53
CA SER A 22 3.97 -15.50 -1.15
C SER A 22 4.71 -16.63 -0.45
N ASP A 23 5.11 -16.38 0.79
CA ASP A 23 5.74 -17.32 1.71
C ASP A 23 5.30 -17.00 3.15
N LEU A 24 4.00 -16.78 3.33
CA LEU A 24 3.39 -16.35 4.60
C LEU A 24 3.19 -17.51 5.58
N VAL A 25 3.00 -18.72 5.07
CA VAL A 25 2.76 -19.94 5.84
C VAL A 25 3.94 -20.90 5.72
N THR A 26 4.54 -21.01 4.53
CA THR A 26 5.63 -21.97 4.27
C THR A 26 7.03 -21.49 4.67
N GLY A 27 7.17 -20.22 5.04
CA GLY A 27 8.47 -19.59 5.24
C GLY A 27 9.19 -20.08 6.50
N GLN A 28 10.40 -20.62 6.32
CA GLN A 28 11.23 -21.15 7.41
C GLN A 28 11.98 -20.05 8.19
N ASN A 29 12.41 -19.00 7.48
CA ASN A 29 13.30 -17.97 8.03
C ASN A 29 12.65 -16.58 8.08
N SER A 30 11.67 -16.27 7.26
CA SER A 30 10.93 -15.01 7.35
C SER A 30 9.66 -15.16 6.56
N HIS A 31 8.55 -14.72 7.13
CA HIS A 31 7.29 -14.68 6.40
C HIS A 31 7.26 -13.43 5.56
N GLN A 32 7.04 -13.60 4.26
CA GLN A 32 7.02 -12.50 3.33
C GLN A 32 5.92 -12.65 2.28
N ILE A 33 5.45 -11.52 1.78
CA ILE A 33 4.64 -11.44 0.57
C ILE A 33 5.22 -10.36 -0.33
N CYS A 34 5.28 -10.65 -1.63
CA CYS A 34 5.69 -9.72 -2.65
C CYS A 34 4.47 -9.43 -3.51
N ILE A 35 4.18 -8.14 -3.69
CA ILE A 35 3.06 -7.71 -4.52
C ILE A 35 3.54 -6.71 -5.56
N VAL A 36 2.89 -6.68 -6.71
CA VAL A 36 2.91 -5.56 -7.64
C VAL A 36 1.82 -4.60 -7.18
N PRO A 37 2.16 -3.48 -6.53
CA PRO A 37 1.17 -2.54 -6.04
C PRO A 37 0.39 -1.91 -7.20
N THR A 38 -0.86 -1.54 -6.97
CA THR A 38 -1.62 -0.76 -7.97
C THR A 38 -1.05 0.66 -8.09
N ASP A 39 -0.99 1.19 -9.31
CA ASP A 39 -0.52 2.57 -9.55
C ASP A 39 -1.37 3.62 -8.81
N LEU A 40 -2.64 3.31 -8.57
CA LEU A 40 -3.59 4.15 -7.84
C LEU A 40 -3.19 4.35 -6.37
N SER A 41 -2.65 3.33 -5.71
CA SER A 41 -2.27 3.39 -4.29
C SER A 41 -0.79 3.66 -4.08
N TRP A 42 0.08 3.16 -4.95
CA TRP A 42 1.52 3.11 -4.67
C TRP A 42 2.20 4.47 -4.68
N SER A 43 1.87 5.34 -5.63
CA SER A 43 2.44 6.69 -5.72
C SER A 43 2.11 7.51 -4.47
N ARG A 44 0.90 7.33 -3.93
CA ARG A 44 0.47 7.99 -2.68
C ARG A 44 1.21 7.43 -1.47
N VAL A 45 1.31 6.11 -1.37
CA VAL A 45 2.02 5.42 -0.29
C VAL A 45 3.48 5.85 -0.24
N THR A 46 4.18 5.87 -1.38
CA THR A 46 5.58 6.28 -1.49
C THR A 46 5.79 7.77 -1.22
N ALA A 47 4.89 8.64 -1.67
CA ALA A 47 4.93 10.06 -1.31
C ALA A 47 4.81 10.29 0.20
N VAL A 48 3.90 9.58 0.86
CA VAL A 48 3.74 9.63 2.32
C VAL A 48 5.00 9.10 3.03
N MET A 49 5.59 8.00 2.55
CA MET A 49 6.87 7.51 3.08
C MET A 49 7.99 8.56 2.96
N GLY A 50 8.10 9.23 1.80
CA GLY A 50 9.09 10.27 1.56
C GLY A 50 8.92 11.46 2.52
N MET A 51 7.68 11.87 2.78
CA MET A 51 7.39 12.90 3.79
C MET A 51 7.73 12.44 5.21
N LEU A 52 7.37 11.20 5.58
CA LEU A 52 7.61 10.67 6.92
C LEU A 52 9.09 10.53 7.26
N PHE A 53 9.92 10.19 6.28
CA PHE A 53 11.36 10.04 6.45
C PHE A 53 12.15 11.30 6.06
N GLU A 54 11.47 12.35 5.59
CA GLU A 54 12.09 13.58 5.09
C GLU A 54 13.10 13.29 3.95
N GLN A 55 12.79 12.32 3.08
CA GLN A 55 13.66 11.89 1.97
C GLN A 55 12.96 12.00 0.62
N LYS A 56 13.73 12.41 -0.40
CA LYS A 56 13.26 12.45 -1.80
C LYS A 56 13.42 11.12 -2.54
N LYS A 57 14.33 10.27 -2.06
CA LYS A 57 14.64 8.97 -2.66
C LYS A 57 14.69 7.93 -1.55
N LEU A 58 14.00 6.83 -1.75
CA LEU A 58 13.90 5.72 -0.81
C LEU A 58 14.27 4.43 -1.53
N ALA A 59 15.08 3.59 -0.91
CA ALA A 59 15.29 2.22 -1.40
C ALA A 59 14.26 1.31 -0.73
N ILE A 60 13.50 0.60 -1.55
CA ILE A 60 12.50 -0.37 -1.09
C ILE A 60 12.91 -1.74 -1.60
N SER A 61 12.81 -2.76 -0.76
CA SER A 61 13.13 -4.13 -1.15
C SER A 61 12.13 -4.65 -2.17
N THR A 62 12.64 -5.20 -3.26
CA THR A 62 11.84 -5.88 -4.30
C THR A 62 12.32 -7.31 -4.48
N PHE A 63 11.40 -8.24 -4.68
CA PHE A 63 11.69 -9.65 -4.95
C PHE A 63 10.64 -10.24 -5.90
N LYS A 64 11.09 -11.08 -6.85
CA LYS A 64 10.24 -11.67 -7.90
C LYS A 64 9.28 -10.64 -8.53
N ASN A 65 9.82 -9.53 -9.00
CA ASN A 65 9.10 -8.43 -9.66
C ASN A 65 8.03 -7.73 -8.81
N GLY A 66 8.00 -7.93 -7.48
CA GLY A 66 7.09 -7.25 -6.58
C GLY A 66 7.83 -6.50 -5.47
N VAL A 67 7.15 -5.54 -4.86
CA VAL A 67 7.56 -4.90 -3.61
C VAL A 67 7.42 -5.90 -2.47
N SER A 68 8.46 -6.06 -1.66
CA SER A 68 8.54 -7.05 -0.60
C SER A 68 8.07 -6.50 0.74
N PHE A 69 7.13 -7.22 1.36
CA PHE A 69 6.63 -6.99 2.71
C PHE A 69 7.00 -8.21 3.56
N SER A 70 7.61 -8.00 4.72
CA SER A 70 8.13 -9.13 5.51
C SER A 70 8.00 -8.89 7.01
N THR A 71 8.04 -9.97 7.78
CA THR A 71 8.25 -9.91 9.23
C THR A 71 9.71 -9.56 9.53
N LEU A 72 10.02 -9.18 10.77
CA LEU A 72 11.40 -8.90 11.17
C LEU A 72 12.29 -10.12 10.87
N LYS A 73 13.41 -9.89 10.16
CA LYS A 73 14.42 -10.92 9.87
C LYS A 73 15.18 -11.29 11.14
N ARG A 74 15.66 -12.53 11.22
CA ARG A 74 16.59 -12.95 12.26
C ARG A 74 17.80 -12.02 12.24
N LYS A 75 18.13 -11.43 13.39
CA LYS A 75 19.45 -10.84 13.57
C LYS A 75 20.41 -12.01 13.74
N ASP A 76 21.06 -12.44 12.67
CA ASP A 76 22.15 -13.39 12.79
C ASP A 76 23.20 -12.76 13.71
N THR A 77 23.64 -13.54 14.71
CA THR A 77 24.54 -13.14 15.79
C THR A 77 25.95 -12.87 15.28
N GLY A 78 26.11 -11.86 14.42
CA GLY A 78 27.40 -11.54 13.78
C GLY A 78 27.47 -10.21 13.02
N ALA A 79 26.35 -9.54 12.71
CA ALA A 79 26.40 -8.24 12.02
C ALA A 79 25.60 -7.17 12.76
N ASN A 80 26.30 -6.11 13.16
CA ASN A 80 25.73 -4.85 13.63
C ASN A 80 24.94 -4.16 12.52
N GLN A 81 23.72 -4.63 12.24
CA GLN A 81 22.70 -3.76 11.67
C GLN A 81 21.90 -3.19 12.84
N GLN A 82 22.34 -2.04 13.34
CA GLN A 82 21.46 -1.18 14.12
C GLN A 82 20.39 -0.69 13.15
N LEU A 83 19.17 -1.23 13.29
CA LEU A 83 18.00 -0.58 12.72
C LEU A 83 17.92 0.77 13.44
N SER A 84 18.27 1.85 12.74
CA SER A 84 18.04 3.24 13.16
C SER A 84 16.53 3.50 13.15
N SER A 85 15.80 2.81 14.04
CA SER A 85 14.48 3.27 14.46
C SER A 85 14.71 4.63 15.10
N LEU A 86 14.47 5.70 14.36
CA LEU A 86 14.45 7.07 14.87
C LEU A 86 13.75 7.08 16.25
N GLY A 87 14.57 7.09 17.31
CA GLY A 87 14.14 7.22 18.71
C GLY A 87 13.44 6.04 19.40
N MET A 88 13.74 4.76 19.13
CA MET A 88 13.30 3.68 20.04
C MET A 88 14.45 3.17 20.91
N SER A 89 14.52 3.65 22.15
CA SER A 89 15.22 2.96 23.22
C SER A 89 14.61 1.56 23.36
N THR A 90 15.36 0.53 23.04
CA THR A 90 15.00 -0.85 23.38
C THR A 90 14.87 -0.94 24.90
N PRO A 91 13.70 -1.26 25.49
CA PRO A 91 13.69 -1.59 26.91
C PRO A 91 14.38 -2.94 27.08
N SER A 92 15.39 -2.92 27.95
CA SER A 92 15.95 -4.12 28.57
C SER A 92 14.81 -5.04 29.05
N PHE A 93 14.95 -6.34 28.80
CA PHE A 93 14.02 -7.38 29.22
C PHE A 93 13.75 -7.28 30.73
N SER A 94 12.65 -6.62 31.10
CA SER A 94 12.03 -6.77 32.41
C SER A 94 10.69 -7.47 32.20
N LYS A 95 10.53 -8.57 32.94
CA LYS A 95 9.34 -9.43 32.96
C LYS A 95 8.15 -8.63 33.48
N ALA A 96 7.35 -8.05 32.59
CA ALA A 96 5.99 -7.61 32.89
C ALA A 96 5.09 -7.95 31.69
N PRO A 97 3.82 -8.38 31.91
CA PRO A 97 2.92 -8.76 30.84
C PRO A 97 2.43 -7.48 30.15
N MET A 98 3.17 -7.04 29.14
CA MET A 98 2.83 -5.85 28.36
C MET A 98 1.73 -6.21 27.35
N SER A 99 0.58 -5.54 27.49
CA SER A 99 -0.43 -5.44 26.44
C SER A 99 0.26 -5.06 25.13
N ARG A 100 0.25 -5.97 24.15
CA ARG A 100 0.98 -5.78 22.88
C ARG A 100 0.43 -4.53 22.19
N SER A 101 1.26 -3.48 22.13
CA SER A 101 0.97 -2.29 21.34
C SER A 101 0.68 -2.71 19.89
N ARG A 102 -0.50 -2.31 19.40
CA ARG A 102 -1.17 -2.86 18.21
C ARG A 102 -0.38 -2.72 16.90
N ASN A 103 0.69 -1.93 16.89
CA ASN A 103 1.41 -1.56 15.68
C ASN A 103 2.93 -1.79 15.79
N THR A 104 3.36 -2.62 16.75
CA THR A 104 4.76 -3.09 16.79
C THR A 104 4.99 -4.02 15.60
N PRO A 105 6.13 -3.95 14.88
CA PRO A 105 6.47 -4.94 13.86
C PRO A 105 6.26 -6.36 14.37
N LEU A 106 5.68 -7.23 13.54
CA LEU A 106 5.48 -8.62 13.94
C LEU A 106 6.85 -9.27 14.24
N PRO A 107 6.96 -10.03 15.35
CA PRO A 107 8.18 -10.74 15.68
C PRO A 107 8.62 -11.69 14.57
N TYR A 108 9.91 -12.00 14.58
CA TYR A 108 10.48 -13.08 13.78
C TYR A 108 9.70 -14.40 14.00
N ASN A 109 9.43 -15.13 12.90
CA ASN A 109 8.64 -16.38 12.87
C ASN A 109 7.20 -16.28 13.43
N CYS A 110 6.65 -15.08 13.52
CA CYS A 110 5.23 -14.89 13.80
C CYS A 110 4.41 -15.21 12.55
N ASN A 111 3.40 -16.07 12.68
CA ASN A 111 2.38 -16.24 11.65
C ASN A 111 1.76 -14.88 11.31
N VAL A 112 1.81 -14.50 10.04
CA VAL A 112 1.15 -13.28 9.57
C VAL A 112 -0.35 -13.55 9.50
N PRO A 113 -1.20 -12.75 10.18
CA PRO A 113 -2.65 -12.90 10.06
C PRO A 113 -3.11 -12.65 8.62
N THR A 114 -3.76 -13.65 8.04
CA THR A 114 -4.39 -13.58 6.72
C THR A 114 -5.90 -13.71 6.86
N PHE A 115 -6.65 -12.93 6.09
CA PHE A 115 -8.11 -12.83 6.18
C PHE A 115 -8.76 -12.96 4.80
N ASP A 116 -9.95 -13.54 4.75
CA ASP A 116 -10.77 -13.65 3.55
C ASP A 116 -11.70 -12.43 3.42
N GLY A 117 -11.36 -11.52 2.52
CA GLY A 117 -12.12 -10.32 2.19
C GLY A 117 -12.71 -10.36 0.78
N ARG A 118 -12.98 -11.55 0.22
CA ARG A 118 -13.62 -11.70 -1.08
C ARG A 118 -15.09 -11.27 -1.08
N ALA A 119 -15.75 -11.34 0.08
CA ALA A 119 -17.05 -10.72 0.31
C ALA A 119 -16.88 -9.23 0.65
N PRO A 120 -17.81 -8.34 0.26
CA PRO A 120 -17.75 -6.92 0.61
C PRO A 120 -17.61 -6.70 2.12
N PHE A 121 -16.68 -5.83 2.51
CA PHE A 121 -16.40 -5.51 3.91
C PHE A 121 -15.89 -4.07 4.05
N ARG A 122 -15.91 -3.54 5.27
CA ARG A 122 -15.26 -2.27 5.59
C ARG A 122 -13.86 -2.53 6.08
N LEU A 123 -12.87 -1.84 5.51
CA LEU A 123 -11.46 -2.07 5.85
C LEU A 123 -11.15 -2.01 7.36
N PRO A 124 -11.72 -1.09 8.17
CA PRO A 124 -11.49 -1.11 9.63
C PRO A 124 -11.94 -2.39 10.35
N GLU A 125 -12.90 -3.12 9.78
CA GLU A 125 -13.53 -4.34 10.33
C GLU A 125 -12.85 -5.62 9.81
N TYR A 126 -11.72 -5.50 9.09
CA TYR A 126 -11.04 -6.65 8.47
C TYR A 126 -10.66 -7.78 9.43
N LYS A 127 -10.53 -7.48 10.73
CA LYS A 127 -10.15 -8.46 11.76
C LYS A 127 -11.28 -9.42 12.12
N ASP A 128 -12.52 -9.05 11.79
CA ASP A 128 -13.72 -9.86 12.02
C ASP A 128 -13.99 -10.83 10.87
N LEU A 129 -13.24 -10.70 9.77
CA LEU A 129 -13.28 -11.61 8.63
C LEU A 129 -12.76 -13.01 8.99
N GLN A 130 -13.16 -14.00 8.21
CA GLN A 130 -12.65 -15.36 8.35
C GLN A 130 -11.14 -15.38 8.14
N LYS A 131 -10.41 -16.03 9.04
CA LYS A 131 -8.97 -16.23 8.91
C LYS A 131 -8.67 -17.29 7.86
N LEU A 132 -7.63 -17.03 7.07
CA LEU A 132 -7.06 -18.00 6.15
C LEU A 132 -5.89 -18.74 6.85
N HIS A 133 -5.76 -20.02 6.54
CA HIS A 133 -4.67 -20.86 7.05
C HIS A 133 -3.79 -21.42 5.92
N THR A 134 -4.12 -21.05 4.69
CA THR A 134 -3.44 -21.49 3.47
C THR A 134 -2.59 -20.36 2.91
N GLU A 135 -1.57 -20.73 2.15
CA GLU A 135 -0.73 -19.77 1.42
C GLU A 135 -1.57 -19.00 0.38
N ILE A 136 -1.26 -17.72 0.18
CA ILE A 136 -1.92 -16.91 -0.85
C ILE A 136 -1.26 -17.21 -2.20
N THR A 137 -2.07 -17.60 -3.17
CA THR A 137 -1.57 -18.02 -4.48
C THR A 137 -1.07 -16.81 -5.28
N PRO A 138 0.10 -16.87 -5.94
CA PRO A 138 0.51 -15.82 -6.88
C PRO A 138 -0.56 -15.53 -7.94
N GLY A 139 -0.72 -14.25 -8.30
CA GLY A 139 -1.79 -13.74 -9.15
C GLY A 139 -3.06 -13.31 -8.41
N SER A 140 -3.19 -13.63 -7.11
CA SER A 140 -4.30 -13.15 -6.29
C SER A 140 -4.21 -11.65 -6.06
N ALA A 141 -5.34 -10.98 -5.93
CA ALA A 141 -5.39 -9.59 -5.48
C ALA A 141 -5.50 -9.54 -3.95
N VAL A 142 -4.72 -8.66 -3.32
CA VAL A 142 -4.66 -8.53 -1.85
C VAL A 142 -4.60 -7.08 -1.38
N ILE A 143 -5.04 -6.85 -0.15
CA ILE A 143 -4.69 -5.68 0.65
C ILE A 143 -3.61 -6.10 1.65
N VAL A 144 -2.46 -5.44 1.63
CA VAL A 144 -1.39 -5.66 2.60
C VAL A 144 -1.41 -4.51 3.59
N LEU A 145 -1.56 -4.83 4.88
CA LEU A 145 -1.43 -3.88 5.98
C LEU A 145 -0.03 -4.00 6.58
N PHE A 146 0.65 -2.87 6.78
CA PHE A 146 2.05 -2.85 7.16
C PHE A 146 2.42 -1.60 7.96
N THR A 147 3.52 -1.68 8.70
CA THR A 147 4.20 -0.55 9.33
C THR A 147 5.52 -0.29 8.64
N LEU A 148 6.08 0.90 8.85
CA LEU A 148 7.34 1.30 8.23
C LEU A 148 8.50 1.18 9.21
N GLY A 149 9.67 0.80 8.70
CA GLY A 149 10.96 1.02 9.36
C GLY A 149 11.92 1.69 8.39
N ALA A 150 12.92 2.40 8.91
CA ALA A 150 14.00 2.95 8.11
C ALA A 150 15.35 2.41 8.60
N TYR A 151 16.30 2.34 7.68
CA TYR A 151 17.69 1.98 7.96
C TYR A 151 18.62 2.71 6.99
N ASP A 152 19.81 3.02 7.47
CA ASP A 152 20.81 3.69 6.65
C ASP A 152 21.47 2.68 5.69
N LEU A 153 21.61 3.07 4.43
CA LEU A 153 22.35 2.29 3.44
C LEU A 153 23.82 2.69 3.54
N SER A 154 24.65 1.76 4.03
CA SER A 154 26.08 1.98 4.18
C SER A 154 26.90 1.52 2.95
N ASP A 155 26.32 0.70 2.08
CA ASP A 155 26.99 0.14 0.89
C ASP A 155 25.95 -0.33 -0.16
N GLY A 156 26.36 -0.39 -1.43
CA GLY A 156 25.60 -1.02 -2.53
C GLY A 156 25.14 -0.10 -3.66
N GLY A 157 24.55 -0.72 -4.69
CA GLY A 157 24.14 -0.05 -5.93
C GLY A 157 23.05 1.02 -5.78
N ALA A 158 22.36 1.13 -4.64
CA ALA A 158 21.42 2.22 -4.38
C ALA A 158 22.14 3.54 -4.06
N MET A 159 23.32 3.46 -3.42
CA MET A 159 24.12 4.64 -3.06
C MET A 159 24.68 5.35 -4.30
N SER A 160 24.98 4.62 -5.37
CA SER A 160 25.43 5.23 -6.64
C SER A 160 24.35 6.10 -7.31
N TYR A 161 23.07 5.91 -6.96
CA TYR A 161 21.97 6.77 -7.39
C TYR A 161 21.62 7.86 -6.35
N GLY A 162 22.45 8.02 -5.32
CA GLY A 162 22.26 8.99 -4.23
C GLY A 162 21.12 8.62 -3.28
N VAL A 163 20.84 7.32 -3.11
CA VAL A 163 19.83 6.83 -2.16
C VAL A 163 20.52 6.35 -0.90
N THR A 164 20.31 7.05 0.21
CA THR A 164 20.94 6.76 1.51
C THR A 164 19.97 6.12 2.51
N CYS A 165 18.66 6.23 2.27
CA CYS A 165 17.62 5.72 3.16
C CYS A 165 16.97 4.47 2.58
N GLY A 166 17.15 3.34 3.26
CA GLY A 166 16.39 2.12 3.04
C GLY A 166 15.11 2.12 3.87
N VAL A 167 14.01 1.63 3.29
CA VAL A 167 12.73 1.49 3.97
C VAL A 167 12.34 0.01 4.03
N SER A 168 12.05 -0.45 5.24
CA SER A 168 11.48 -1.77 5.53
C SER A 168 9.96 -1.67 5.61
N LEU A 169 9.28 -2.56 4.87
CA LEU A 169 7.83 -2.71 4.91
C LEU A 169 7.48 -3.90 5.80
N ASN A 170 7.16 -3.59 7.05
CA ASN A 170 6.95 -4.59 8.09
C ASN A 170 5.49 -5.05 8.05
N ILE A 171 5.25 -6.27 7.58
CA ILE A 171 3.91 -6.80 7.42
C ILE A 171 3.18 -6.93 8.76
N GLN A 172 1.89 -6.62 8.77
CA GLN A 172 1.01 -6.73 9.93
C GLN A 172 -0.17 -7.65 9.67
N SER A 173 -0.76 -7.60 8.47
CA SER A 173 -1.88 -8.45 8.07
C SER A 173 -2.02 -8.46 6.56
N VAL A 174 -2.64 -9.49 6.01
CA VAL A 174 -3.04 -9.54 4.59
C VAL A 174 -4.51 -9.89 4.47
N VAL A 175 -5.22 -9.23 3.57
CA VAL A 175 -6.61 -9.55 3.24
C VAL A 175 -6.67 -9.97 1.77
N LEU A 176 -7.13 -11.20 1.51
CA LEU A 176 -7.39 -11.70 0.17
C LEU A 176 -8.66 -11.06 -0.37
N ILE A 177 -8.60 -10.38 -1.51
CA ILE A 177 -9.76 -9.71 -2.12
C ILE A 177 -10.24 -10.40 -3.40
N ALA A 178 -9.35 -11.07 -4.12
CA ALA A 178 -9.73 -11.92 -5.25
C ALA A 178 -8.69 -13.01 -5.47
N ASP A 179 -9.16 -14.19 -5.87
CA ASP A 179 -8.30 -15.27 -6.34
C ASP A 179 -7.65 -14.92 -7.69
N PRO A 180 -6.59 -15.64 -8.11
CA PRO A 180 -5.98 -15.41 -9.41
C PRO A 180 -7.02 -15.58 -10.51
N LEU A 181 -7.01 -14.70 -11.51
CA LEU A 181 -7.80 -14.90 -12.71
C LEU A 181 -7.42 -16.24 -13.32
N LYS A 182 -8.39 -17.15 -13.46
CA LYS A 182 -8.18 -18.35 -14.28
C LYS A 182 -7.95 -17.86 -15.70
N ALA A 183 -6.94 -18.42 -16.38
CA ALA A 183 -6.53 -18.02 -17.74
C ALA A 183 -7.70 -17.99 -18.75
N ASP A 184 -8.79 -18.71 -18.47
CA ASP A 184 -9.94 -18.86 -19.37
C ASP A 184 -11.27 -18.30 -18.83
N SER A 185 -11.26 -17.48 -17.76
CA SER A 185 -12.50 -16.87 -17.27
C SER A 185 -12.81 -15.58 -18.03
N PRO A 186 -13.95 -15.49 -18.76
CA PRO A 186 -14.38 -14.21 -19.29
C PRO A 186 -14.56 -13.24 -18.12
N ILE A 187 -14.05 -12.03 -18.28
CA ILE A 187 -14.28 -10.92 -17.34
C ILE A 187 -15.78 -10.60 -17.39
N MET A 188 -16.59 -11.37 -16.67
CA MET A 188 -17.99 -11.04 -16.44
C MET A 188 -18.02 -9.96 -15.38
N SER A 189 -17.93 -8.71 -15.84
CA SER A 189 -18.32 -7.54 -15.07
C SER A 189 -19.84 -7.58 -14.87
N ASN A 190 -20.32 -8.37 -13.92
CA ASN A 190 -21.63 -8.14 -13.32
C ASN A 190 -21.51 -6.99 -12.31
N PHE A 191 -21.00 -5.85 -12.76
CA PHE A 191 -21.34 -4.58 -12.14
C PHE A 191 -22.75 -4.27 -12.61
N THR A 192 -23.74 -4.55 -11.77
CA THR A 192 -25.07 -3.97 -11.92
C THR A 192 -24.94 -2.46 -11.73
N SER A 193 -24.69 -1.78 -12.84
CA SER A 193 -24.59 -0.34 -12.98
C SER A 193 -25.97 0.29 -12.83
N ASN A 194 -26.46 0.42 -11.59
CA ASN A 194 -27.57 1.32 -11.25
C ASN A 194 -27.17 2.44 -10.28
N THR A 195 -25.87 2.64 -10.04
CA THR A 195 -25.36 3.85 -9.39
C THR A 195 -24.20 4.39 -10.20
N THR A 196 -24.48 5.46 -10.94
CA THR A 196 -23.48 6.28 -11.63
C THR A 196 -22.53 6.90 -10.61
N PHE A 197 -21.36 6.31 -10.40
CA PHE A 197 -20.27 6.97 -9.71
C PHE A 197 -19.60 7.93 -10.70
N HIS A 198 -20.04 9.19 -10.72
CA HIS A 198 -19.29 10.25 -11.38
C HIS A 198 -18.01 10.51 -10.56
N LEU A 199 -16.88 9.96 -11.01
CA LEU A 199 -15.56 10.43 -10.58
C LEU A 199 -15.26 11.74 -11.33
N GLY A 200 -16.00 12.80 -10.99
CA GLY A 200 -15.90 14.09 -11.63
C GLY A 200 -14.71 14.89 -11.11
N VAL A 201 -13.66 15.02 -11.91
CA VAL A 201 -12.91 16.27 -12.01
C VAL A 201 -13.60 17.06 -13.11
N LEU A 202 -14.48 17.98 -12.72
CA LEU A 202 -15.05 18.96 -13.64
C LEU A 202 -14.04 20.10 -13.76
N SER A 203 -13.28 20.13 -14.85
CA SER A 203 -12.68 21.37 -15.35
C SER A 203 -13.62 21.93 -16.42
N GLU A 204 -14.57 22.74 -15.99
CA GLU A 204 -15.37 23.55 -16.90
C GLU A 204 -14.51 24.72 -17.37
N THR A 205 -13.99 24.62 -18.59
CA THR A 205 -13.82 25.78 -19.45
C THR A 205 -14.69 25.53 -20.67
N ASP A 206 -15.96 25.88 -20.55
CA ASP A 206 -16.88 25.93 -21.68
C ASP A 206 -16.44 27.02 -22.64
N SER A 207 -16.05 26.61 -23.85
CA SER A 207 -16.03 27.48 -25.02
C SER A 207 -17.46 27.55 -25.57
N SER A 208 -18.18 28.61 -25.22
CA SER A 208 -19.51 28.88 -25.76
C SER A 208 -19.38 29.63 -27.08
N ASP A 209 -19.33 28.89 -28.19
CA ASP A 209 -19.71 29.41 -29.51
C ASP A 209 -21.17 29.02 -29.75
N SER A 210 -22.06 29.99 -29.79
CA SER A 210 -23.23 30.05 -30.68
C SER A 210 -24.13 31.22 -30.29
N GLU A 211 -24.53 32.00 -31.29
CA GLU A 211 -25.94 32.40 -31.45
C GLU A 211 -26.17 32.83 -32.90
N ASN A 212 -26.90 31.97 -33.62
CA ASN A 212 -27.60 32.28 -34.86
C ASN A 212 -28.86 33.06 -34.47
N GLU A 213 -28.99 34.31 -34.90
CA GLU A 213 -30.29 34.99 -34.95
C GLU A 213 -30.80 35.03 -36.38
N SER A 214 -31.96 34.41 -36.55
CA SER A 214 -32.81 34.47 -37.73
C SER A 214 -33.94 35.46 -37.47
N GLU A 215 -34.11 36.47 -38.33
CA GLU A 215 -35.37 37.22 -38.45
C GLU A 215 -35.85 37.29 -39.90
N ASN A 216 -37.17 37.19 -40.04
CA ASN A 216 -37.98 36.97 -41.23
C ASN A 216 -38.20 38.23 -42.09
N VAL A 217 -38.22 38.01 -43.41
CA VAL A 217 -39.21 38.42 -44.44
C VAL A 217 -40.01 39.73 -44.24
N ASP A 218 -39.88 40.68 -45.17
CA ASP A 218 -41.03 41.16 -45.98
C ASP A 218 -40.63 41.95 -47.24
N ASP A 219 -41.31 41.64 -48.34
CA ASP A 219 -41.28 42.31 -49.64
C ASP A 219 -41.86 43.74 -49.56
N GLN A 220 -41.18 44.73 -50.15
CA GLN A 220 -41.85 45.85 -50.82
C GLN A 220 -41.10 46.31 -52.07
N ALA A 221 -41.90 46.53 -53.12
CA ALA A 221 -41.56 47.06 -54.42
C ALA A 221 -41.19 48.55 -54.39
N GLU A 222 -40.34 49.02 -55.31
CA GLU A 222 -40.70 49.99 -56.37
C GLU A 222 -39.49 50.45 -57.18
N LEU A 223 -39.79 50.83 -58.43
CA LEU A 223 -38.92 51.45 -59.43
C LEU A 223 -38.15 52.68 -58.92
N MET A 224 -36.88 52.80 -59.28
CA MET A 224 -36.32 53.78 -60.24
C MET A 224 -34.86 53.48 -60.53
#